data_AF-A0A971I7G1-F1
#
_entry.id   AF-A0A971I7G1-F1
#
_cell.length_a   1.000
_cell.length_b   1.000
_cell.length_c   1.000
_cell.angle_alpha   90.00
_cell.angle_beta   90.00
_cell.angle_gamma   90.00
#
_symmetry.space_group_name_H-M   'P 1'
#
loop_
_entity.id
_entity.type
_entity.pdbx_description
1 polymer ?
#
loop_
_entity_poly.entity_id
_entity_poly.type
_entity_poly.pdbx_seq_one_letter_code
_entity_poly.pdbx_strand_id
1 'polypeptide(L)' 'MRLSIESLIQCTEEYPIIAAIRNLECLDKCKETDCKIVFILFGDICNIGDIVKKVKEIGKHAIVDIDLIMG' A
#
# COMPACT_ATOMS: atom_id res chain seq x y z
N MET A 1 -6.50 -3.80 -12.08
CA MET A 1 -7.74 -3.80 -11.27
C MET A 1 -7.89 -2.44 -10.61
N ARG A 2 -9.04 -1.77 -10.81
CA ARG A 2 -9.37 -0.51 -10.14
C ARG A 2 -9.97 -0.87 -8.77
N LEU A 3 -9.40 -0.37 -7.67
CA LEU A 3 -10.01 -0.51 -6.35
C LEU A 3 -11.25 0.39 -6.28
N SER A 4 -12.41 -0.19 -5.99
CA SER A 4 -13.61 0.57 -5.64
C SER A 4 -13.68 0.78 -4.12
N ILE A 5 -14.49 1.75 -3.68
CA ILE A 5 -14.65 2.02 -2.25
C ILE A 5 -15.30 0.82 -1.55
N GLU A 6 -16.27 0.17 -2.20
CA GLU A 6 -16.95 -1.03 -1.66
C GLU A 6 -15.95 -2.18 -1.45
N SER A 7 -15.07 -2.40 -2.43
CA SER A 7 -14.03 -3.44 -2.35
C SER A 7 -13.04 -3.14 -1.23
N LEU A 8 -12.74 -1.86 -0.98
CA LEU A 8 -11.86 -1.46 0.11
C LEU A 8 -12.52 -1.67 1.48
N ILE A 9 -13.79 -1.30 1.64
CA ILE A 9 -14.55 -1.51 2.87
C ILE A 9 -14.61 -2.99 3.22
N GLN A 10 -14.99 -3.85 2.26
CA GLN A 10 -15.01 -5.29 2.47
C GLN A 10 -13.62 -5.83 2.87
N CYS A 11 -12.57 -5.35 2.20
CA CYS A 11 -11.20 -5.73 2.53
C CYS A 11 -10.80 -5.30 3.94
N THR A 12 -11.24 -4.14 4.43
CA THR A 12 -10.99 -3.71 5.82
C THR A 12 -11.81 -4.48 6.86
N GLU A 13 -12.99 -4.99 6.50
CA GLU A 13 -13.77 -5.87 7.38
C GLU A 13 -13.10 -7.24 7.54
N GLU A 14 -12.56 -7.80 6.45
CA GLU A 14 -11.83 -9.06 6.47
C GLU A 14 -10.41 -8.93 7.06
N TYR A 15 -9.74 -7.81 6.80
CA TYR A 15 -8.37 -7.52 7.22
C TYR A 15 -8.31 -6.18 7.97
N PRO A 16 -8.62 -6.15 9.28
CA PRO A 16 -8.76 -4.92 10.05
C PRO A 16 -7.43 -4.17 10.29
N ILE A 17 -6.29 -4.81 10.02
CA ILE A 17 -4.96 -4.23 10.20
C ILE A 17 -4.43 -3.73 8.86
N ILE A 18 -4.15 -2.43 8.80
CA ILE A 18 -3.52 -1.77 7.65
C ILE A 18 -2.04 -1.53 7.98
N ALA A 19 -1.14 -2.04 7.13
CA ALA A 19 0.28 -1.83 7.30
C ALA A 19 0.69 -0.46 6.74
N ALA A 20 1.33 0.37 7.55
CA ALA A 20 1.87 1.66 7.08
C ALA A 20 3.37 1.56 6.85
N ILE A 21 3.83 1.83 5.62
CA ILE A 21 5.23 1.75 5.24
C ILE A 21 5.83 3.13 5.03
N ARG A 22 7.03 3.34 5.57
CA ARG A 22 7.78 4.61 5.51
C ARG A 22 9.10 4.52 4.74
N ASN A 23 9.44 3.33 4.26
CA ASN A 23 10.58 3.06 3.39
C ASN A 23 10.38 1.70 2.68
N LEU A 24 11.31 1.35 1.77
CA LEU A 24 11.26 0.10 1.03
C LEU A 24 11.55 -1.14 1.90
N GLU A 25 12.37 -1.03 2.94
CA GLU A 25 12.67 -2.15 3.85
C GLU A 25 11.41 -2.62 4.60
N CYS A 26 10.49 -1.71 4.91
CA CYS A 26 9.18 -2.04 5.47
C CYS A 26 8.33 -2.88 4.51
N LEU A 27 8.52 -2.75 3.19
CA LEU A 27 7.76 -3.50 2.20
C LEU A 27 8.10 -4.99 2.21
N ASP A 28 9.37 -5.33 2.38
CA ASP A 28 9.81 -6.73 2.48
C ASP A 28 9.21 -7.40 3.70
N LYS A 29 9.21 -6.71 4.85
CA LYS A 29 8.54 -7.19 6.07
C LYS A 29 7.02 -7.32 5.87
N CYS A 30 6.40 -6.39 5.13
CA CYS A 30 4.97 -6.49 4.83
C CYS A 30 4.62 -7.74 4.04
N LYS A 31 5.54 -8.32 3.25
CA LYS A 31 5.30 -9.56 2.52
C LYS A 31 4.98 -10.74 3.45
N GLU A 32 5.56 -10.73 4.65
CA GLU A 32 5.41 -11.80 5.65
C GLU A 32 4.17 -11.62 6.54
N THR A 33 3.42 -10.52 6.39
CA THR A 33 2.21 -10.28 7.18
C THR A 33 0.94 -10.67 6.45
N ASP A 34 -0.12 -10.94 7.20
CA ASP A 34 -1.46 -11.18 6.67
C ASP A 34 -2.21 -9.89 6.28
N CYS A 35 -1.61 -8.71 6.47
CA CYS A 35 -2.25 -7.45 6.11
C CYS A 35 -2.52 -7.39 4.60
N LYS A 36 -3.77 -7.14 4.21
CA LYS A 36 -4.13 -7.05 2.79
C LYS A 36 -3.98 -5.67 2.19
N ILE A 37 -3.94 -4.64 3.04
CA ILE A 37 -3.87 -3.23 2.67
C ILE A 37 -2.57 -2.63 3.20
N VAL A 38 -1.87 -1.88 2.34
CA VAL A 38 -0.62 -1.19 2.65
C VAL A 38 -0.79 0.30 2.35
N PHE A 39 -0.56 1.12 3.38
CA PHE A 39 -0.50 2.57 3.29
C PHE A 39 0.95 3.01 3.03
N ILE A 40 1.17 3.74 1.94
CA ILE A 40 2.48 4.24 1.53
C ILE A 40 2.63 5.68 2.02
N LEU A 41 3.59 5.90 2.91
CA LEU A 41 3.86 7.19 3.57
C LEU A 41 5.16 7.85 3.07
N PHE A 42 5.66 7.44 1.91
CA PHE A 42 6.90 7.94 1.33
C PHE A 42 6.92 7.77 -0.19
N GLY A 43 7.73 8.57 -0.86
CA GLY A 43 7.95 8.50 -2.30
C GLY A 43 8.03 9.89 -2.90
N ASP A 44 8.28 9.93 -4.20
CA ASP A 44 8.21 11.15 -5.00
C ASP A 44 7.45 10.89 -6.31
N ILE A 45 7.15 11.96 -7.04
CA ILE A 45 6.44 11.87 -8.32
C ILE A 45 7.13 10.96 -9.35
N CYS A 46 8.45 10.79 -9.25
CA CYS A 46 9.23 9.94 -10.16
C CYS A 46 9.15 8.46 -9.79
N ASN A 47 9.05 8.13 -8.50
CA ASN A 47 9.20 6.74 -8.01
C ASN A 47 7.91 6.12 -7.45
N ILE A 48 6.85 6.90 -7.20
CA ILE A 48 5.63 6.40 -6.55
C ILE A 48 4.95 5.28 -7.34
N GLY A 49 5.02 5.35 -8.67
CA GLY A 49 4.51 4.30 -9.56
C GLY A 49 5.18 2.94 -9.31
N ASP A 50 6.50 2.92 -9.12
CA ASP A 50 7.26 1.71 -8.85
C ASP A 50 6.97 1.14 -7.46
N ILE A 51 6.82 1.99 -6.45
CA ILE A 51 6.46 1.57 -5.09
C ILE A 51 5.08 0.89 -5.11
N VAL A 52 4.08 1.53 -5.73
CA VAL A 52 2.73 0.98 -5.89
C VAL A 52 2.76 -0.35 -6.66
N LYS A 53 3.62 -0.47 -7.68
CA LYS A 53 3.77 -1.71 -8.44
C LYS A 53 4.29 -2.85 -7.56
N LYS A 54 5.34 -2.62 -6.77
CA LYS A 54 5.91 -3.63 -5.85
C LYS A 54 4.89 -4.12 -4.82
N VAL A 55 4.09 -3.21 -4.24
CA VAL A 55 3.00 -3.57 -3.31
C VAL A 55 1.97 -4.48 -3.99
N LYS A 56 1.59 -4.18 -5.24
CA LYS A 56 0.64 -4.99 -6.00
C LYS A 56 1.21 -6.35 -6.38
N GLU A 57 2.50 -6.43 -6.70
CA GLU A 57 3.19 -7.68 -7.05
C GLU A 57 3.22 -8.68 -5.89
N ILE A 58 3.26 -8.20 -4.64
CA ILE A 58 3.12 -9.06 -3.44
C ILE A 58 1.65 -9.36 -3.07
N GLY A 59 0.70 -9.03 -3.95
CA GLY A 59 -0.71 -9.36 -3.79
C GLY A 59 -1.47 -8.50 -2.78
N LYS A 60 -0.97 -7.30 -2.46
CA LYS A 60 -1.57 -6.37 -1.50
C LYS A 60 -2.14 -5.13 -2.21
N HIS A 61 -3.10 -4.48 -1.56
CA HIS A 61 -3.67 -3.22 -2.04
C HIS A 61 -2.82 -2.05 -1.56
N ALA A 62 -2.49 -1.15 -2.49
CA ALA A 62 -1.73 0.06 -2.20
C ALA A 62 -2.67 1.25 -2.03
N ILE A 63 -2.55 1.96 -0.91
CA ILE A 63 -3.11 3.29 -0.71
C ILE A 63 -1.93 4.25 -0.57
N VAL A 64 -1.97 5.38 -1.27
CA VAL A 64 -0.91 6.38 -1.25
C VAL A 64 -1.42 7.61 -0.50
N ASP A 65 -0.68 8.04 0.51
CA ASP A 65 -0.87 9.36 1.10
C ASP A 65 -0.20 10.39 0.20
N ILE A 66 -0.99 11.15 -0.55
CA ILE A 66 -0.49 12.08 -1.56
C ILE A 66 0.22 13.28 -0.94
N ASP A 67 -0.14 13.66 0.29
CA ASP A 67 0.45 14.80 1.00
C ASP A 67 1.91 14.51 1.40
N LEU A 68 2.27 13.23 1.51
CA LEU A 68 3.61 12.76 1.83
C LEU A 68 4.46 12.45 0.60
N ILE A 69 3.91 12.60 -0.62
CA ILE A 69 4.67 12.44 -1.85
C ILE A 69 5.40 13.74 -2.16
N MET A 70 6.72 13.64 -2.35
CA MET A 70 7.55 14.78 -2.71
C MET A 70 7.47 15.07 -4.22
N GLY A 71 7.42 16.34 -4.60
CA GLY A 71 7.48 16.77 -6.01
C GLY A 71 6.31 17.64 -6.42
#